data_AF-A0A7V4L960-F1
#
_entry.id   AF-A0A7V4L960-F1
#
_cell.length_a   1.000
_cell.length_b   1.000
_cell.length_c   1.000
_cell.angle_alpha   90.00
_cell.angle_beta   90.00
_cell.angle_gamma   90.00
#
_symmetry.space_group_name_H-M   'P 1'
#
loop_
_entity.id
_entity.type
_entity.pdbx_description
1 polymer ?
#
loop_
_entity_poly.entity_id
_entity_poly.type
_entity_poly.pdbx_seq_one_letter_code
_entity_poly.pdbx_strand_id
1 'polypeptide(L)'
;MYDVVSVYESTAIEHADNAVGRYGELRIYYPPATIISDHPFCILDASWVSEQQAQAAKLFIDFLLSERAQTLAMTKYGYRPALSNIPLDQPGSPFNQYATNGLKVTLPPEIRLPDGNVLNTLLEFWARNVHY
;
A
#
# COMPACT_ATOMS: atom_id res chain seq x y z
N MET A 1 17.92 19.39 -0.09
CA MET A 1 16.47 19.51 0.19
C MET A 1 15.79 18.91 -1.02
N TYR A 2 14.95 17.88 -0.82
CA TYR A 2 14.21 17.27 -1.93
C TYR A 2 12.80 17.84 -1.90
N ASP A 3 12.34 18.38 -3.03
CA ASP A 3 10.99 18.95 -3.15
C ASP A 3 9.93 17.86 -3.40
N VAL A 4 10.36 16.64 -3.73
CA VAL A 4 9.53 15.47 -4.01
C VAL A 4 10.18 14.23 -3.44
N VAL A 5 9.39 13.36 -2.81
CA VAL A 5 9.79 12.03 -2.35
C VAL A 5 8.77 10.99 -2.81
N SER A 6 9.22 9.77 -3.07
CA SER A 6 8.33 8.64 -3.34
C SER A 6 8.16 7.83 -2.06
N VAL A 7 6.91 7.68 -1.62
CA VAL A 7 6.52 6.96 -0.39
C VAL A 7 5.22 6.19 -0.66
N TYR A 8 4.85 5.28 0.26
CA TYR A 8 3.55 4.61 0.21
C TYR A 8 2.40 5.61 0.42
N GLU A 9 1.23 5.28 -0.14
CA GLU A 9 -0.02 6.07 0.03
C GLU A 9 -0.39 6.24 1.51
N SER A 10 -0.28 5.17 2.30
CA SER A 10 -0.55 5.20 3.75
C SER A 10 0.44 6.10 4.51
N THR A 11 1.71 6.10 4.12
CA THR A 11 2.73 6.99 4.71
C THR A 11 2.43 8.47 4.40
N ALA A 12 1.98 8.78 3.18
CA ALA A 12 1.56 10.13 2.83
C ALA A 12 0.35 10.57 3.69
N ILE A 13 -0.63 9.67 3.91
CA ILE A 13 -1.80 9.92 4.77
C ILE A 13 -1.39 10.14 6.24
N GLU A 14 -0.52 9.30 6.79
CA GLU A 14 -0.05 9.39 8.18
C GLU A 14 0.66 10.72 8.47
N HIS A 15 1.38 11.27 7.50
CA HIS A 15 2.16 12.49 7.66
C HIS A 15 1.47 13.77 7.15
N ALA A 16 0.30 13.67 6.51
CA ALA A 16 -0.39 14.82 5.90
C ALA A 16 -0.66 15.95 6.91
N ASP A 17 -1.21 15.63 8.08
CA ASP A 17 -1.47 16.63 9.13
C ASP A 17 -0.17 17.19 9.75
N ASN A 18 0.84 16.32 9.92
CA ASN A 18 2.14 16.70 10.48
C ASN A 18 2.93 17.66 9.56
N ALA A 19 2.69 17.60 8.25
CA ALA A 19 3.36 18.43 7.26
C ALA A 19 2.92 19.90 7.34
N VAL A 20 1.64 20.17 7.59
CA VAL A 20 1.07 21.54 7.61
C VAL A 20 1.81 22.44 8.59
N GLY A 21 2.14 21.93 9.78
CA GLY A 21 2.83 22.70 10.81
C GLY A 21 4.33 22.95 10.57
N ARG A 22 4.95 22.29 9.59
CA ARG A 22 6.42 22.34 9.38
C ARG A 22 6.85 22.74 7.98
N TYR A 23 6.09 22.33 6.96
CA TYR A 23 6.50 22.41 5.55
C TYR A 23 5.40 22.92 4.63
N GLY A 24 4.21 23.22 5.16
CA GLY A 24 3.03 23.57 4.38
C GLY A 24 2.19 22.35 3.97
N GLU A 25 1.25 22.55 3.06
CA GLU A 25 0.33 21.50 2.62
C GLU A 25 1.06 20.46 1.74
N LEU A 26 1.07 19.19 2.17
CA LEU A 26 1.60 18.09 1.37
C LEU A 26 0.71 17.86 0.14
N ARG A 27 1.33 17.73 -1.04
CA ARG A 27 0.66 17.35 -2.29
C ARG A 27 0.98 15.91 -2.65
N ILE A 28 -0.06 15.15 -2.97
CA ILE A 28 0.03 13.76 -3.39
C ILE A 28 -0.11 13.72 -4.90
N TYR A 29 0.89 13.16 -5.56
CA TYR A 29 0.92 12.99 -7.01
C TYR A 29 1.00 11.50 -7.36
N TYR A 30 0.04 11.03 -8.15
CA TYR A 30 0.08 9.69 -8.74
C TYR A 30 0.67 9.79 -10.15
N PRO A 31 1.76 9.07 -10.46
CA PRO A 31 2.30 8.99 -11.81
C PRO A 31 1.27 8.45 -12.81
N PRO A 32 1.46 8.65 -14.13
CA PRO A 32 0.53 8.15 -15.16
C PRO A 32 0.26 6.64 -15.12
N ALA A 33 1.17 5.87 -14.52
CA ALA A 33 0.99 4.46 -14.25
C ALA A 33 1.40 4.15 -12.81
N THR A 34 0.67 3.26 -12.15
CA THR A 34 0.83 2.93 -10.73
C THR A 34 1.54 1.60 -10.54
N ILE A 35 2.30 1.50 -9.45
CA ILE A 35 2.81 0.23 -8.94
C ILE A 35 2.07 0.00 -7.62
N ILE A 36 1.36 -1.11 -7.51
CA ILE A 36 0.71 -1.50 -6.26
C ILE A 36 1.72 -2.28 -5.42
N SER A 37 1.97 -1.79 -4.21
CA SER A 37 2.69 -2.57 -3.19
C SER A 37 1.66 -3.33 -2.38
N ASP A 38 1.41 -4.58 -2.77
CA ASP A 38 0.56 -5.49 -2.00
C ASP A 38 1.36 -6.14 -0.86
N HIS A 39 0.63 -6.69 0.10
CA HIS A 39 1.20 -7.40 1.25
C HIS A 39 0.46 -8.73 1.40
N PRO A 40 0.75 -9.72 0.53
CA PRO A 40 0.03 -10.98 0.53
C PRO A 40 0.26 -11.73 1.85
N PHE A 41 -0.82 -12.33 2.37
CA PHE A 41 -0.74 -13.27 3.47
C PHE A 41 -0.74 -14.69 2.91
N CYS A 42 0.26 -15.49 3.25
CA CYS A 42 0.35 -16.88 2.82
C CYS A 42 0.62 -17.79 4.02
N ILE A 43 -0.03 -18.95 4.01
CA ILE A 43 0.32 -20.06 4.91
C ILE A 43 1.31 -20.93 4.16
N LEU A 44 2.51 -21.09 4.71
CA LEU A 44 3.58 -21.82 4.05
C LEU A 44 3.34 -23.33 4.09
N ASP A 45 3.48 -23.97 2.94
CA ASP A 45 3.54 -25.42 2.83
C ASP A 45 5.00 -25.87 3.03
N ALA A 46 5.38 -26.11 4.29
CA ALA A 46 6.73 -26.50 4.64
C ALA A 46 6.75 -27.46 5.83
N SER A 47 7.73 -28.37 5.86
CA SER A 47 7.84 -29.43 6.87
C SER A 47 7.98 -28.95 8.31
N TRP A 48 8.34 -27.68 8.51
CA TRP A 48 8.50 -27.06 9.82
C TRP A 48 7.23 -26.32 10.28
N VAL A 49 6.18 -26.27 9.46
CA VAL A 49 4.88 -25.70 9.81
C VAL A 49 3.99 -26.82 10.34
N SER A 50 3.63 -26.77 11.62
CA SER A 50 2.70 -27.73 12.20
C SER A 50 1.26 -27.46 11.79
N GLU A 51 0.40 -28.48 11.88
CA GLU A 51 -1.04 -28.33 11.64
C GLU A 51 -1.66 -27.25 12.54
N GLN A 52 -1.22 -27.17 13.80
CA GLN A 52 -1.72 -26.16 14.74
C GLN A 52 -1.31 -24.75 14.33
N GLN A 53 -0.09 -24.56 13.82
CA GLN A 53 0.38 -23.26 13.31
C GLN A 53 -0.40 -22.86 12.06
N ALA A 54 -0.62 -23.79 11.13
CA ALA A 54 -1.45 -23.55 9.95
C ALA A 54 -2.89 -23.18 10.35
N GLN A 55 -3.47 -23.84 11.35
CA GLN A 55 -4.81 -23.52 11.84
C GLN A 55 -4.86 -22.14 12.53
N ALA A 56 -3.85 -21.78 13.31
CA ALA A 56 -3.75 -20.45 13.91
C ALA A 56 -3.61 -19.35 12.84
N ALA A 57 -2.83 -19.61 11.79
CA ALA A 57 -2.68 -18.70 10.66
C ALA A 57 -4.02 -18.48 9.91
N LYS A 58 -4.85 -19.54 9.76
CA LYS A 58 -6.22 -19.42 9.22
C LYS A 58 -7.09 -18.49 10.06
N LEU A 59 -7.12 -18.69 11.39
CA LEU A 59 -7.88 -17.80 12.28
C LEU A 59 -7.41 -16.34 12.19
N PHE A 60 -6.11 -16.13 12.00
CA PHE A 60 -5.55 -14.79 11.88
C PHE A 60 -5.93 -14.12 10.55
N ILE A 61 -5.85 -14.82 9.41
CA ILE A 61 -6.30 -14.25 8.13
C ILE A 61 -7.81 -14.00 8.12
N ASP A 62 -8.60 -14.86 8.76
CA ASP A 62 -10.05 -14.63 8.96
C ASP A 62 -10.31 -13.34 9.75
N PHE A 63 -9.52 -13.08 10.80
CA PHE A 63 -9.59 -11.82 11.54
C PHE A 63 -9.19 -10.62 10.66
N LEU A 64 -8.08 -10.72 9.93
CA LEU A 64 -7.61 -9.64 9.05
C LEU A 64 -8.62 -9.31 7.95
N LEU A 65 -9.33 -10.32 7.43
CA LEU A 65 -10.40 -10.18 6.44
C LEU A 65 -11.76 -9.89 7.05
N SER A 66 -11.88 -9.73 8.36
CA SER A 66 -13.14 -9.30 8.97
C SER A 66 -13.47 -7.87 8.58
N GLU A 67 -14.77 -7.60 8.37
CA GLU A 67 -15.25 -6.25 8.02
C GLU A 67 -14.79 -5.19 9.02
N ARG A 68 -14.77 -5.54 10.32
CA ARG A 68 -14.30 -4.67 11.39
C ARG A 68 -12.82 -4.30 11.22
N ALA A 69 -11.95 -5.28 10.96
CA ALA A 69 -10.52 -5.04 10.82
C ALA A 69 -10.22 -4.21 9.55
N GLN A 70 -10.84 -4.56 8.43
CA GLN A 70 -10.67 -3.86 7.16
C GLN A 70 -11.22 -2.43 7.22
N THR A 71 -12.36 -2.22 7.87
CA THR A 71 -12.93 -0.87 8.07
C THR A 71 -12.02 -0.01 8.92
N LEU A 72 -11.47 -0.56 10.01
CA LEU A 72 -10.49 0.15 10.84
C LEU A 72 -9.22 0.48 10.05
N ALA A 73 -8.69 -0.47 9.29
CA ALA A 73 -7.48 -0.27 8.47
C ALA A 73 -7.66 0.87 7.45
N MET A 74 -8.82 0.91 6.80
CA MET A 74 -9.16 1.93 5.82
C MET A 74 -9.42 3.29 6.47
N THR A 75 -10.31 3.36 7.46
CA THR A 75 -10.72 4.64 8.06
C THR A 75 -9.61 5.30 8.86
N LYS A 76 -8.80 4.53 9.58
CA LYS A 76 -7.76 5.09 10.46
C LYS A 76 -6.41 5.26 9.79
N TYR A 77 -6.05 4.36 8.87
CA TYR A 77 -4.69 4.31 8.30
C TYR A 77 -4.68 4.45 6.77
N GLY A 78 -5.84 4.55 6.12
CA GLY A 78 -5.93 4.78 4.68
C GLY A 78 -5.59 3.57 3.81
N TYR A 79 -5.54 2.35 4.37
CA TYR A 79 -5.31 1.15 3.55
C TYR A 79 -6.52 0.87 2.65
N ARG A 80 -6.25 0.49 1.39
CA ARG A 80 -7.29 0.01 0.48
C ARG A 80 -7.76 -1.39 0.92
N PRO A 81 -9.05 -1.60 1.23
CA PRO A 81 -9.54 -2.88 1.70
C PRO A 81 -9.41 -4.00 0.67
N ALA A 82 -9.22 -5.22 1.16
CA ALA A 82 -9.40 -6.42 0.34
C ALA A 82 -10.89 -6.71 0.08
N LEU A 83 -11.77 -6.29 0.99
CA LEU A 83 -13.21 -6.46 0.87
C LEU A 83 -13.84 -5.33 0.06
N SER A 84 -14.51 -5.67 -1.05
CA SER A 84 -15.12 -4.68 -1.96
C SER A 84 -16.34 -3.96 -1.40
N ASN A 85 -16.95 -4.46 -0.32
CA ASN A 85 -18.11 -3.82 0.32
C ASN A 85 -17.73 -2.67 1.25
N ILE A 86 -16.43 -2.43 1.48
CA ILE A 86 -15.95 -1.32 2.31
C ILE A 86 -15.57 -0.16 1.38
N PRO A 87 -16.39 0.90 1.31
CA PRO A 87 -16.13 2.04 0.43
C PRO A 87 -14.95 2.87 0.91
N LEU A 88 -14.15 3.36 -0.04
CA LEU A 88 -13.03 4.25 0.24
C LEU A 88 -13.47 5.67 0.58
N ASP A 89 -14.65 6.10 0.18
CA ASP A 89 -15.17 7.47 0.29
C ASP A 89 -16.28 7.61 1.36
N GLN A 90 -16.28 6.74 2.37
CA GLN A 90 -17.18 6.88 3.51
C GLN A 90 -16.88 8.11 4.38
N PRO A 91 -17.86 8.60 5.18
CA PRO A 91 -17.63 9.67 6.15
C PRO A 91 -16.46 9.33 7.10
N GLY A 92 -15.56 10.30 7.30
CA GLY A 92 -14.34 10.11 8.10
C GLY A 92 -13.20 9.41 7.37
N SER A 93 -13.35 9.11 6.08
CA SER A 93 -12.28 8.56 5.26
C SER A 93 -11.13 9.56 5.00
N PRO A 94 -9.86 9.11 5.09
CA PRO A 94 -8.72 9.87 4.60
C PRO A 94 -8.84 10.27 3.12
N PHE A 95 -9.49 9.45 2.29
CA PHE A 95 -9.72 9.75 0.86
C PHE A 95 -10.61 10.97 0.63
N ASN A 96 -11.55 11.22 1.53
CA ASN A 96 -12.35 12.44 1.51
C ASN A 96 -11.58 13.62 2.13
N GLN A 97 -10.91 13.38 3.25
CA GLN A 97 -10.15 14.39 3.99
C GLN A 97 -9.03 15.01 3.13
N TYR A 98 -8.29 14.19 2.38
CA TYR A 98 -7.11 14.60 1.62
C TYR A 98 -7.35 14.62 0.10
N ALA A 99 -8.61 14.67 -0.35
CA ALA A 99 -8.95 14.81 -1.76
C ALA A 99 -8.32 16.08 -2.38
N THR A 100 -8.32 17.19 -1.64
CA THR A 100 -7.72 18.47 -2.07
C THR A 100 -6.19 18.41 -2.16
N ASN A 101 -5.56 17.56 -1.34
CA ASN A 101 -4.12 17.30 -1.38
C ASN A 101 -3.73 16.45 -2.61
N GLY A 102 -4.70 15.82 -3.27
CA GLY A 102 -4.48 15.00 -4.46
C GLY A 102 -4.64 13.50 -4.24
N LEU A 103 -5.07 13.05 -3.05
CA LEU A 103 -5.39 11.65 -2.78
C LEU A 103 -6.57 11.21 -3.67
N LYS A 104 -6.48 10.03 -4.29
CA LYS A 104 -7.47 9.58 -5.29
C LYS A 104 -8.12 8.26 -4.91
N VAL A 105 -9.44 8.18 -5.04
CA VAL A 105 -10.18 6.91 -4.96
C VAL A 105 -9.82 6.02 -6.15
N THR A 106 -9.89 6.57 -7.37
CA THR A 106 -9.52 5.88 -8.61
C THR A 106 -8.05 6.10 -8.94
N LEU A 107 -7.31 5.00 -9.05
CA LEU A 107 -5.89 5.01 -9.41
C LEU A 107 -5.68 5.07 -10.92
N PRO A 108 -4.58 5.69 -11.40
CA PRO A 108 -4.09 5.47 -12.75
C PRO A 108 -3.79 3.98 -13.01
N PRO A 109 -3.74 3.54 -14.28
CA PRO A 109 -3.53 2.14 -14.64
C PRO A 109 -2.30 1.52 -13.98
N GLU A 110 -2.43 0.29 -13.53
CA GLU A 110 -1.32 -0.47 -12.97
C GLU A 110 -0.30 -0.87 -14.05
N ILE A 111 0.98 -0.78 -13.72
CA ILE A 111 2.06 -1.24 -14.59
C ILE A 111 2.08 -2.77 -14.61
N ARG A 112 2.06 -3.35 -15.81
CA ARG A 112 2.30 -4.79 -15.99
C ARG A 112 3.71 -5.15 -15.53
N LEU A 113 3.82 -6.15 -14.66
CA LEU A 113 5.10 -6.72 -14.28
C LEU A 113 5.85 -7.22 -15.53
N PRO A 114 7.12 -6.82 -15.73
CA PRO A 114 7.93 -7.32 -16.84
C PRO A 114 8.17 -8.82 -16.73
N ASP A 115 8.47 -9.44 -17.87
CA ASP A 115 8.83 -10.85 -17.92
C ASP A 115 10.16 -11.10 -17.15
N GLY A 116 10.35 -12.32 -16.65
CA GLY A 116 11.47 -12.63 -15.74
C GLY A 116 12.87 -12.34 -16.33
N ASN A 117 13.04 -12.52 -17.64
CA ASN A 117 14.29 -12.18 -18.33
C ASN A 117 14.55 -10.66 -18.33
N VAL A 118 13.51 -9.84 -18.50
CA VAL A 118 13.60 -8.38 -18.43
C VAL A 118 13.96 -7.95 -17.00
N LEU A 119 13.30 -8.53 -15.99
CA LEU A 119 13.59 -8.25 -14.59
C LEU A 119 15.06 -8.57 -14.24
N ASN A 120 15.55 -9.75 -14.64
CA ASN A 120 16.96 -10.12 -14.43
C ASN A 120 17.91 -9.13 -15.10
N THR A 121 17.62 -8.72 -16.33
CA THR A 121 18.44 -7.74 -17.05
C THR A 121 18.48 -6.39 -16.32
N LEU A 122 17.34 -5.93 -15.79
CA LEU A 122 17.25 -4.69 -15.00
C LEU A 122 18.05 -4.79 -13.70
N LEU A 123 17.96 -5.92 -12.99
CA LEU A 123 18.70 -6.16 -11.75
C LEU A 123 20.21 -6.18 -11.99
N GLU A 124 20.66 -6.87 -13.04
CA GLU A 124 22.07 -6.87 -13.43
C GLU A 124 22.57 -5.48 -13.83
N PHE A 125 21.76 -4.72 -14.58
CA PHE A 125 22.09 -3.35 -14.93
C PHE A 125 22.24 -2.49 -13.68
N TRP A 126 21.30 -2.58 -12.74
CA TRP A 126 21.37 -1.87 -11.46
C TRP A 126 22.66 -2.21 -10.71
N ALA A 127 22.97 -3.50 -10.53
CA ALA A 127 24.15 -3.97 -9.81
C ALA A 127 25.48 -3.48 -10.41
N ARG A 128 25.53 -3.29 -11.74
CA ARG A 128 26.73 -2.81 -12.43
C ARG A 128 26.91 -1.29 -12.42
N ASN A 129 25.81 -0.52 -12.34
CA ASN A 129 25.84 0.92 -12.63
C ASN A 129 25.53 1.80 -11.42
N VAL A 130 24.89 1.27 -10.38
CA VAL A 130 24.57 2.05 -9.17
C VAL A 130 25.59 1.72 -8.10
N HIS A 131 26.51 2.66 -7.86
CA HIS A 131 27.43 2.62 -6.73
C HIS A 131 26.87 3.54 -5.63
N TYR A 132 26.76 3.01 -4.41
CA TYR A 132 26.44 3.79 -3.22
C TYR A 132 27.70 4.40 -2.61
#